data_AF-A0AAD1UQG6-F1
#
_entry.id   AF-A0AAD1UQG6-F1
#
_cell.length_a   1.000
_cell.length_b   1.000
_cell.length_c   1.000
_cell.angle_alpha   90.00
_cell.angle_beta   90.00
_cell.angle_gamma   90.00
#
_symmetry.space_group_name_H-M   'P 1'
#
loop_
_entity.id
_entity.type
_entity.pdbx_description
1 polymer ?
#
loop_
_entity_poly.entity_id
_entity_poly.type
_entity_poly.pdbx_seq_one_letter_code
_entity_poly.pdbx_strand_id
1 'polypeptide(L)'
;MLKTIIIGLALLSACFAKDLKIAVVSDIHYNIFFNETLDPRDGYCEHEDKWDRLGSSLVESPFGRFGCDTPAKMAELMVDKLTEIQPDTDIVLVSGDFVSHGYAVKRGSEEDHYDELKVALHDVFVDLLGTRFPNSIILPAIGNNDIRFHYIAPRQDEEAADYYSFLSNMLFTEVPGNSGVNRRQIDRTFKKYGYYRYDIHPTCDGETCLSIISFNSLYNSLNRPRDSEEDIAQAQLEWLYDNLETAEEGRKFIVFMHIYPGQYQVFQETYFWDDSTTEKFINIMEMHSEKIMMTLGAHTHYSDLRVNIPYKENSDEEPVAKFSMLATPSFSLSNYNNPGFTRFVVRNNTVQDLKLTFMNAHHFPQEPKNARFNELDYKKDLGLETWTHKNVQDVIKNTLENNWSLFMRYLGWKVGFQGLISMYGVFIHRLLGSVGIFSSPIFFCASRHVNKVDFHKCLGK
;
A
#
# COMPACT_ATOMS: atom_id res chain seq x y z
N MET A 1 51.07 25.70 -45.41
CA MET A 1 50.25 25.81 -44.18
C MET A 1 48.85 25.27 -44.48
N LEU A 2 48.62 24.00 -44.14
CA LEU A 2 47.28 23.39 -44.21
C LEU A 2 46.57 23.71 -42.88
N LYS A 3 45.40 24.37 -42.93
CA LYS A 3 44.53 24.53 -41.77
C LYS A 3 43.55 23.36 -41.75
N THR A 4 43.73 22.45 -40.81
CA THR A 4 42.78 21.38 -40.49
C THR A 4 41.64 21.99 -39.68
N ILE A 5 40.42 21.95 -40.23
CA ILE A 5 39.19 22.24 -39.50
C ILE A 5 38.78 20.93 -38.81
N ILE A 6 38.86 20.91 -37.48
CA ILE A 6 38.29 19.84 -36.67
C ILE A 6 36.84 20.21 -36.41
N ILE A 7 35.91 19.54 -37.10
CA ILE A 7 34.49 19.54 -36.75
C ILE A 7 34.33 18.55 -35.61
N GLY A 8 34.14 19.06 -34.39
CA GLY A 8 33.74 18.25 -33.25
C GLY A 8 32.31 17.78 -33.45
N LEU A 9 32.11 16.48 -33.66
CA LEU A 9 30.80 15.85 -33.47
C LEU A 9 30.45 15.95 -31.98
N ALA A 10 29.50 16.83 -31.64
CA ALA A 10 28.77 16.72 -30.40
C ALA A 10 27.93 15.43 -30.48
N LEU A 11 28.35 14.39 -29.76
CA LEU A 11 27.51 13.25 -29.44
C LEU A 11 26.38 13.77 -28.54
N LEU A 12 25.26 14.14 -29.15
CA LEU A 12 23.96 14.17 -28.49
C LEU A 12 23.66 12.73 -28.08
N SER A 13 24.10 12.33 -26.90
CA SER A 13 23.50 11.17 -26.24
C SER A 13 22.08 11.58 -25.89
N ALA A 14 21.12 11.17 -26.71
CA ALA A 14 19.74 11.09 -26.28
C ALA A 14 19.73 10.16 -25.05
N CYS A 15 19.67 10.76 -23.86
CA CYS A 15 19.46 10.02 -22.63
C CYS A 15 18.03 9.49 -22.71
N PHE A 16 17.85 8.26 -23.18
CA PHE A 16 16.57 7.60 -23.01
C PHE A 16 16.33 7.53 -21.51
N ALA A 17 15.30 8.21 -21.00
CA ALA A 17 14.93 8.16 -19.59
C ALA A 17 14.83 6.70 -19.17
N LYS A 18 15.68 6.28 -18.23
CA LYS A 18 15.75 4.90 -17.74
C LYS A 18 14.38 4.53 -17.14
N ASP A 19 13.85 3.37 -17.54
CA ASP A 19 12.68 2.77 -16.90
C ASP A 19 12.90 2.67 -15.39
N LEU A 20 11.93 3.09 -14.61
CA LEU A 20 11.98 3.01 -13.15
C LEU A 20 11.13 1.83 -12.66
N LYS A 21 11.76 0.84 -12.05
CA LYS A 21 11.10 -0.35 -11.52
C LYS A 21 10.73 -0.14 -10.06
N ILE A 22 9.44 -0.22 -9.76
CA ILE A 22 8.90 0.02 -8.42
C ILE A 22 8.24 -1.26 -7.90
N ALA A 23 8.54 -1.60 -6.66
CA ALA A 23 7.81 -2.59 -5.88
C ALA A 23 7.04 -1.91 -4.75
N VAL A 24 5.88 -2.46 -4.40
CA VAL A 24 5.09 -2.03 -3.24
C VAL A 24 4.82 -3.24 -2.36
N VAL A 25 5.30 -3.16 -1.12
CA VAL A 25 5.04 -4.12 -0.05
C VAL A 25 4.18 -3.42 0.99
N SER A 26 3.26 -4.14 1.62
CA SER A 26 2.38 -3.55 2.62
C SER A 26 1.93 -4.56 3.65
N ASP A 27 1.51 -4.08 4.81
CA ASP A 27 0.85 -4.87 5.84
C ASP A 27 1.66 -6.15 6.09
N ILE A 28 2.97 -5.93 6.29
CA ILE A 28 3.93 -7.00 6.59
C ILE A 28 3.48 -7.67 7.87
N HIS A 29 3.11 -6.88 8.87
CA HIS A 29 2.81 -7.37 10.20
C HIS A 29 3.85 -8.39 10.67
N TYR A 30 5.10 -7.95 10.67
CA TYR A 30 6.24 -8.79 11.00
C TYR A 30 6.13 -9.23 12.46
N ASN A 31 6.05 -10.54 12.65
CA ASN A 31 5.84 -11.16 13.95
C ASN A 31 7.11 -11.91 14.39
N ILE A 32 7.89 -11.27 15.27
CA ILE A 32 9.10 -11.86 15.84
C ILE A 32 8.80 -12.95 16.89
N PHE A 33 7.54 -13.05 17.35
CA PHE A 33 7.11 -14.01 18.37
C PHE A 33 6.33 -15.19 17.79
N PHE A 34 6.24 -15.29 16.46
CA PHE A 34 5.49 -16.34 15.79
C PHE A 34 5.99 -17.73 16.21
N ASN A 35 5.05 -18.59 16.59
CA ASN A 35 5.30 -19.98 16.93
C ASN A 35 4.68 -20.93 15.89
N GLU A 36 5.54 -21.65 15.19
CA GLU A 36 5.14 -22.57 14.12
C GLU A 36 4.30 -23.77 14.59
N THR A 37 4.26 -24.04 15.90
CA THR A 37 3.52 -25.18 16.49
C THR A 37 2.12 -24.82 16.98
N LEU A 38 1.74 -23.53 17.05
CA LEU A 38 0.45 -23.10 17.59
C LEU A 38 -0.66 -23.00 16.53
N ASP A 39 -1.90 -23.21 16.95
CA ASP A 39 -3.11 -23.03 16.13
C ASP A 39 -3.83 -21.71 16.52
N PRO A 40 -4.28 -20.88 15.56
CA PRO A 40 -4.83 -19.53 15.77
C PRO A 40 -6.17 -19.45 16.52
N ARG A 41 -6.56 -20.43 17.34
CA ARG A 41 -7.93 -20.51 17.91
C ARG A 41 -8.43 -19.23 18.59
N ASP A 42 -7.52 -18.41 19.13
CA ASP A 42 -7.85 -17.10 19.72
C ASP A 42 -7.10 -15.91 19.06
N GLY A 43 -6.57 -16.08 17.85
CA GLY A 43 -6.07 -14.97 17.01
C GLY A 43 -4.59 -14.61 17.12
N TYR A 44 -3.82 -15.31 17.98
CA TYR A 44 -2.38 -15.07 18.10
C TYR A 44 -1.61 -16.38 17.95
N CYS A 45 -0.81 -16.50 16.89
CA CYS A 45 0.15 -17.60 16.71
C CYS A 45 1.41 -17.36 17.57
N GLU A 46 1.23 -16.90 18.80
CA GLU A 46 2.30 -16.51 19.72
C GLU A 46 2.06 -17.20 21.07
N HIS A 47 3.13 -17.49 21.82
CA HIS A 47 2.97 -18.00 23.18
C HIS A 47 2.67 -16.84 24.13
N GLU A 48 1.45 -16.80 24.69
CA GLU A 48 1.16 -16.08 25.93
C GLU A 48 1.63 -16.94 27.11
N ASP A 49 2.49 -16.45 27.99
CA ASP A 49 2.43 -16.92 29.39
C ASP A 49 1.29 -16.18 30.12
N LYS A 50 0.04 -16.38 29.66
CA LYS A 50 -1.20 -16.10 30.40
C LYS A 50 -2.27 -17.18 30.11
N TRP A 51 -2.04 -18.35 30.68
CA TRP A 51 -3.04 -19.36 31.07
C TRP A 51 -3.65 -20.22 29.95
N ASP A 52 -3.03 -21.40 29.78
CA ASP A 52 -3.69 -22.69 29.51
C ASP A 52 -5.03 -22.61 28.74
N ARG A 53 -4.96 -22.70 27.40
CA ARG A 53 -5.83 -23.53 26.53
C ARG A 53 -5.64 -23.28 25.03
N LEU A 54 -4.41 -23.34 24.50
CA LEU A 54 -4.20 -23.50 23.07
C LEU A 54 -3.43 -24.80 22.82
N GLY A 55 -4.14 -25.82 22.33
CA GLY A 55 -3.51 -27.08 21.95
C GLY A 55 -2.59 -26.89 20.76
N SER A 56 -1.41 -27.50 20.84
CA SER A 56 -0.43 -27.62 19.77
C SER A 56 -1.07 -28.14 18.48
N SER A 57 -0.73 -27.55 17.35
CA SER A 57 -0.99 -28.12 16.04
C SER A 57 -0.20 -29.43 15.89
N LEU A 58 -0.79 -30.41 15.21
CA LEU A 58 -0.12 -31.68 14.90
C LEU A 58 0.94 -31.54 13.80
N VAL A 59 0.97 -30.40 13.09
CA VAL A 59 1.84 -30.13 11.95
C VAL A 59 2.43 -28.74 12.10
N GLU A 60 3.76 -28.61 12.08
CA GLU A 60 4.46 -27.33 12.08
C GLU A 60 4.16 -26.52 10.81
N SER A 61 4.06 -25.20 10.95
CA SER A 61 3.80 -24.28 9.84
C SER A 61 4.78 -23.09 9.85
N PRO A 62 6.06 -23.34 9.50
CA PRO A 62 7.13 -22.33 9.58
C PRO A 62 6.87 -21.06 8.76
N PHE A 63 6.08 -21.17 7.69
CA PHE A 63 5.78 -20.08 6.75
C PHE A 63 4.40 -19.45 7.00
N GLY A 64 3.84 -19.63 8.19
CA GLY A 64 2.63 -18.92 8.62
C GLY A 64 1.40 -19.80 8.69
N ARG A 65 0.31 -19.20 9.14
CA ARG A 65 -1.03 -19.79 9.21
C ARG A 65 -2.05 -18.70 8.91
N PHE A 66 -3.16 -19.06 8.27
CA PHE A 66 -4.26 -18.12 8.09
C PHE A 66 -4.79 -17.67 9.46
N GLY A 67 -5.07 -16.38 9.59
CA GLY A 67 -5.46 -15.75 10.85
C GLY A 67 -4.29 -15.31 11.72
N CYS A 68 -3.04 -15.48 11.27
CA CYS A 68 -1.85 -15.02 11.97
C CYS A 68 -1.06 -14.02 11.13
N ASP A 69 -0.33 -13.18 11.85
CA ASP A 69 0.65 -12.26 11.28
C ASP A 69 1.91 -12.98 10.78
N THR A 70 2.73 -12.25 10.04
CA THR A 70 3.78 -12.81 9.19
C THR A 70 4.97 -13.29 9.99
N PRO A 71 5.32 -14.58 9.96
CA PRO A 71 6.61 -15.03 10.50
C PRO A 71 7.78 -14.56 9.66
N ALA A 72 8.94 -14.43 10.31
CA ALA A 72 10.20 -14.08 9.66
C ALA A 72 10.48 -14.91 8.39
N LYS A 73 10.42 -16.25 8.48
CA LYS A 73 10.65 -17.15 7.33
C LYS A 73 9.74 -16.86 6.13
N MET A 74 8.49 -16.44 6.37
CA MET A 74 7.59 -16.06 5.27
C MET A 74 7.96 -14.68 4.70
N ALA A 75 8.24 -13.70 5.56
CA ALA A 75 8.69 -12.38 5.09
C ALA A 75 9.92 -12.51 4.19
N GLU A 76 10.91 -13.28 4.62
CA GLU A 76 12.11 -13.59 3.85
C GLU A 76 11.78 -14.24 2.51
N LEU A 77 10.95 -15.30 2.51
CA LEU A 77 10.53 -15.99 1.30
C LEU A 77 9.83 -15.05 0.29
N MET A 78 8.97 -14.15 0.78
CA MET A 78 8.25 -13.19 -0.06
C MET A 78 9.20 -12.15 -0.66
N VAL A 79 10.13 -11.61 0.14
CA VAL A 79 11.12 -10.64 -0.35
C VAL A 79 12.11 -11.29 -1.30
N ASP A 80 12.58 -12.51 -1.00
CA ASP A 80 13.44 -13.29 -1.88
C ASP A 80 12.75 -13.51 -3.23
N LYS A 81 11.45 -13.85 -3.22
CA LYS A 81 10.69 -13.98 -4.46
C LYS A 81 10.61 -12.68 -5.24
N LEU A 82 10.41 -11.54 -4.58
CA LEU A 82 10.39 -10.24 -5.22
C LEU A 82 11.77 -9.93 -5.87
N THR A 83 12.88 -10.18 -5.17
CA THR A 83 14.23 -10.00 -5.74
C THR A 83 14.51 -10.96 -6.89
N GLU A 84 13.96 -12.18 -6.88
CA GLU A 84 14.11 -13.15 -7.97
C GLU A 84 13.44 -12.65 -9.25
N ILE A 85 12.22 -12.10 -9.15
CA ILE A 85 11.41 -11.72 -10.33
C ILE A 85 11.61 -10.26 -10.76
N GLN A 86 12.16 -9.41 -9.89
CA GLN A 86 12.52 -8.02 -10.17
C GLN A 86 13.83 -7.63 -9.46
N PRO A 87 14.98 -8.23 -9.86
CA PRO A 87 16.27 -8.09 -9.17
C PRO A 87 16.85 -6.67 -9.21
N ASP A 88 16.42 -5.84 -10.16
CA ASP A 88 16.86 -4.46 -10.35
C ASP A 88 15.75 -3.46 -9.99
N THR A 89 15.00 -3.74 -8.92
CA THR A 89 14.04 -2.79 -8.36
C THR A 89 14.77 -1.50 -7.95
N ASP A 90 14.33 -0.35 -8.45
CA ASP A 90 14.93 0.95 -8.12
C ASP A 90 14.34 1.53 -6.83
N ILE A 91 13.03 1.32 -6.59
CA ILE A 91 12.31 1.85 -5.43
C ILE A 91 11.41 0.77 -4.82
N VAL A 92 11.48 0.63 -3.51
CA VAL A 92 10.54 -0.16 -2.70
C VAL A 92 9.69 0.80 -1.87
N LEU A 93 8.40 0.84 -2.16
CA LEU A 93 7.41 1.54 -1.34
C LEU A 93 6.88 0.57 -0.29
N VAL A 94 6.86 1.00 0.97
CA VAL A 94 6.28 0.20 2.07
C VAL A 94 5.08 0.94 2.64
N SER A 95 3.87 0.55 2.26
CA SER A 95 2.64 1.31 2.56
C SER A 95 2.04 1.03 3.94
N GLY A 96 2.87 0.93 4.97
CA GLY A 96 2.47 0.83 6.38
C GLY A 96 2.18 -0.57 6.89
N ASP A 97 1.94 -0.64 8.20
CA ASP A 97 1.73 -1.84 9.02
C ASP A 97 2.88 -2.85 8.84
N PHE A 98 4.08 -2.39 9.21
CA PHE A 98 5.33 -3.13 9.22
C PHE A 98 5.34 -4.19 10.31
N VAL A 99 4.83 -3.86 11.51
CA VAL A 99 4.89 -4.71 12.72
C VAL A 99 3.56 -5.40 13.02
N SER A 100 3.60 -6.52 13.74
CA SER A 100 2.39 -7.31 13.99
C SER A 100 1.32 -6.58 14.81
N HIS A 101 0.09 -7.07 14.72
CA HIS A 101 -0.98 -6.64 15.60
C HIS A 101 -0.59 -6.90 17.07
N GLY A 102 -0.87 -5.93 17.94
CA GLY A 102 -0.56 -6.01 19.38
C GLY A 102 0.67 -5.22 19.81
N TYR A 103 1.55 -4.81 18.88
CA TYR A 103 2.63 -3.88 19.18
C TYR A 103 2.11 -2.48 19.51
N ALA A 104 1.26 -1.95 18.64
CA ALA A 104 0.52 -0.73 18.92
C ALA A 104 -0.54 -1.01 19.98
N VAL A 105 -0.27 -0.64 21.22
CA VAL A 105 -1.19 -0.87 22.34
C VAL A 105 -2.36 0.11 22.28
N LYS A 106 -3.46 -0.24 22.95
CA LYS A 106 -4.56 0.71 23.13
C LYS A 106 -4.11 1.85 24.05
N ARG A 107 -4.43 3.10 23.71
CA ARG A 107 -4.16 4.24 24.60
C ARG A 107 -4.79 4.03 25.99
N GLY A 108 -3.96 4.22 27.02
CA GLY A 108 -4.35 3.99 28.42
C GLY A 108 -4.24 2.53 28.87
N SER A 109 -3.70 1.63 28.04
CA SER A 109 -3.26 0.30 28.48
C SER A 109 -2.11 0.41 29.49
N GLU A 110 -2.00 -0.59 30.37
CA GLU A 110 -0.82 -0.79 31.22
C GLU A 110 0.33 -1.47 30.45
N GLU A 111 0.03 -2.09 29.32
CA GLU A 111 1.00 -2.70 28.41
C GLU A 111 1.68 -1.61 27.57
N ASP A 112 2.97 -1.81 27.30
CA ASP A 112 3.80 -0.92 26.48
C ASP A 112 4.83 -1.77 25.75
N HIS A 113 4.72 -1.87 24.43
CA HIS A 113 5.59 -2.67 23.57
C HIS A 113 6.47 -1.78 22.69
N TYR A 114 6.75 -0.55 23.13
CA TYR A 114 7.38 0.46 22.29
C TYR A 114 8.83 0.11 21.91
N ASP A 115 9.58 -0.53 22.81
CA ASP A 115 10.95 -0.96 22.52
C ASP A 115 10.97 -2.15 21.56
N GLU A 116 10.09 -3.13 21.77
CA GLU A 116 9.95 -4.28 20.87
C GLU A 116 9.46 -3.82 19.48
N LEU A 117 8.57 -2.82 19.43
CA LEU A 117 8.14 -2.20 18.17
C LEU A 117 9.35 -1.64 17.41
N LYS A 118 10.27 -0.94 18.08
CA LYS A 118 11.50 -0.42 17.44
C LYS A 118 12.42 -1.54 16.96
N VAL A 119 12.51 -2.66 17.67
CA VAL A 119 13.25 -3.85 17.22
C VAL A 119 12.61 -4.41 15.95
N ALA A 120 11.30 -4.65 15.94
CA ALA A 120 10.61 -5.17 14.76
C ALA A 120 10.71 -4.23 13.55
N LEU A 121 10.71 -2.90 13.76
CA LEU A 121 10.99 -1.93 12.70
C LEU A 121 12.40 -2.08 12.11
N HIS A 122 13.40 -2.30 12.97
CA HIS A 122 14.78 -2.52 12.55
C HIS A 122 14.90 -3.82 11.72
N ASP A 123 14.31 -4.91 12.21
CA ASP A 123 14.26 -6.19 11.51
C ASP A 123 13.63 -6.05 10.12
N VAL A 124 12.53 -5.29 9.99
CA VAL A 124 11.86 -5.08 8.69
C VAL A 124 12.73 -4.24 7.75
N PHE A 125 13.20 -3.07 8.17
CA PHE A 125 13.82 -2.12 7.25
C PHE A 125 15.28 -2.39 6.98
N VAL A 126 16.04 -2.77 8.01
CA VAL A 126 17.49 -2.97 7.91
C VAL A 126 17.78 -4.42 7.51
N ASP A 127 17.31 -5.38 8.30
CA ASP A 127 17.72 -6.78 8.15
C ASP A 127 16.97 -7.52 7.04
N LEU A 128 15.66 -7.29 6.90
CA LEU A 128 14.86 -7.93 5.86
C LEU A 128 15.00 -7.20 4.52
N LEU A 129 14.59 -5.93 4.46
CA LEU A 129 14.52 -5.18 3.22
C LEU A 129 15.88 -4.59 2.80
N GLY A 130 16.61 -3.96 3.72
CA GLY A 130 17.88 -3.28 3.42
C GLY A 130 18.98 -4.23 2.92
N THR A 131 19.03 -5.46 3.43
CA THR A 131 19.98 -6.49 2.97
C THR A 131 19.64 -7.04 1.58
N ARG A 132 18.35 -7.14 1.25
CA ARG A 132 17.85 -7.72 -0.01
C ARG A 132 17.72 -6.68 -1.13
N PHE A 133 17.59 -5.40 -0.77
CA PHE A 133 17.55 -4.27 -1.69
C PHE A 133 18.65 -3.24 -1.40
N PRO A 134 19.94 -3.63 -1.43
CA PRO A 134 21.04 -2.75 -1.04
C PRO A 134 21.22 -1.53 -1.96
N ASN A 135 20.64 -1.56 -3.16
CA ASN A 135 20.74 -0.50 -4.15
C ASN A 135 19.40 0.22 -4.43
N SER A 136 18.33 -0.16 -3.74
CA SER A 136 17.00 0.42 -3.96
C SER A 136 16.70 1.46 -2.89
N ILE A 137 15.99 2.53 -3.28
CA ILE A 137 15.46 3.48 -2.30
C ILE A 137 14.24 2.86 -1.64
N ILE A 138 14.22 2.82 -0.30
CA ILE A 138 13.13 2.24 0.49
C ILE A 138 12.38 3.36 1.21
N LEU A 139 11.10 3.53 0.87
CA LEU A 139 10.27 4.64 1.33
C LEU A 139 9.00 4.14 2.03
N PRO A 140 8.85 4.40 3.34
CA PRO A 140 7.66 4.00 4.06
C PRO A 140 6.57 5.09 4.11
N ALA A 141 5.33 4.64 4.25
CA ALA A 141 4.21 5.37 4.83
C ALA A 141 3.82 4.70 6.14
N ILE A 142 3.44 5.47 7.15
CA ILE A 142 3.13 4.95 8.49
C ILE A 142 1.74 4.32 8.51
N GLY A 143 1.62 3.12 9.07
CA GLY A 143 0.37 2.44 9.37
C GLY A 143 -0.09 2.56 10.82
N ASN A 144 -1.32 2.13 11.10
CA ASN A 144 -1.92 2.25 12.42
C ASN A 144 -1.30 1.33 13.47
N ASN A 145 -0.62 0.25 13.05
CA ASN A 145 0.11 -0.65 13.93
C ASN A 145 1.59 -0.25 14.14
N ASP A 146 2.11 0.69 13.35
CA ASP A 146 3.54 1.04 13.38
C ASP A 146 3.92 1.99 14.51
N ILE A 147 2.94 2.45 15.26
CA ILE A 147 3.05 3.50 16.27
C ILE A 147 2.77 2.94 17.66
N ARG A 148 3.19 3.65 18.71
CA ARG A 148 3.01 3.16 20.08
C ARG A 148 1.55 2.92 20.45
N PHE A 149 0.65 3.82 20.05
CA PHE A 149 -0.78 3.72 20.36
C PHE A 149 -1.62 3.53 19.09
N HIS A 150 -2.34 2.42 18.99
CA HIS A 150 -3.07 2.05 17.78
C HIS A 150 -3.96 3.19 17.23
N TYR A 151 -3.78 3.53 15.94
CA TYR A 151 -4.41 4.67 15.22
C TYR A 151 -4.07 6.10 15.68
N ILE A 152 -3.19 6.30 16.66
CA ILE A 152 -2.89 7.63 17.20
C ILE A 152 -1.47 8.06 16.80
N ALA A 153 -1.35 8.78 15.69
CA ALA A 153 -0.05 9.28 15.24
C ALA A 153 0.62 10.15 16.33
N PRO A 154 1.93 9.96 16.61
CA PRO A 154 2.68 10.79 17.56
C PRO A 154 2.55 12.30 17.30
N ARG A 155 2.49 13.12 18.36
CA ARG A 155 1.91 14.47 18.31
C ARG A 155 2.87 15.61 18.66
N GLN A 156 3.81 15.96 17.78
CA GLN A 156 4.72 17.11 17.97
C GLN A 156 5.27 17.24 19.42
N ASP A 157 5.40 16.12 20.10
CA ASP A 157 5.76 15.97 21.50
C ASP A 157 7.07 15.18 21.57
N GLU A 158 7.51 14.86 22.78
CA GLU A 158 8.74 14.09 22.97
C GLU A 158 8.65 12.71 22.28
N GLU A 159 7.46 12.10 22.23
CA GLU A 159 7.25 10.83 21.52
C GLU A 159 7.39 10.99 20.01
N ALA A 160 6.78 12.02 19.40
CA ALA A 160 6.96 12.28 17.98
C ALA A 160 8.43 12.57 17.63
N ALA A 161 9.11 13.36 18.48
CA ALA A 161 10.52 13.68 18.30
C ALA A 161 11.40 12.43 18.41
N ASP A 162 11.09 11.50 19.32
CA ASP A 162 11.78 10.22 19.47
C ASP A 162 11.46 9.26 18.31
N TYR A 163 10.19 8.91 18.11
CA TYR A 163 9.74 7.90 17.15
C TYR A 163 10.12 8.25 15.71
N TYR A 164 9.75 9.44 15.24
CA TYR A 164 10.02 9.80 13.85
C TYR A 164 11.50 10.08 13.60
N SER A 165 12.25 10.55 14.61
CA SER A 165 13.71 10.67 14.48
C SER A 165 14.37 9.30 14.45
N PHE A 166 13.93 8.35 15.27
CA PHE A 166 14.38 6.96 15.24
C PHE A 166 14.18 6.37 13.84
N LEU A 167 12.94 6.38 13.32
CA LEU A 167 12.64 5.87 11.98
C LEU A 167 13.47 6.56 10.90
N SER A 168 13.52 7.89 10.93
CA SER A 168 14.26 8.67 9.94
C SER A 168 15.77 8.37 9.99
N ASN A 169 16.34 8.20 11.17
CA ASN A 169 17.76 7.87 11.32
C ASN A 169 18.05 6.45 10.82
N MET A 170 17.27 5.46 11.24
CA MET A 170 17.36 4.09 10.76
C MET A 170 17.26 4.02 9.23
N LEU A 171 16.19 4.59 8.65
CA LEU A 171 15.93 4.54 7.21
C LEU A 171 17.01 5.20 6.37
N PHE A 172 17.61 6.31 6.80
CA PHE A 172 18.53 7.09 5.95
C PHE A 172 20.01 6.96 6.36
N THR A 173 20.31 6.19 7.40
CA THR A 173 21.70 5.95 7.86
C THR A 173 22.07 4.47 7.78
N GLU A 174 21.14 3.57 8.07
CA GLU A 174 21.42 2.13 8.18
C GLU A 174 20.97 1.35 6.95
N VAL A 175 19.89 1.78 6.27
CA VAL A 175 19.45 1.16 5.01
C VAL A 175 20.40 1.57 3.88
N PRO A 176 21.16 0.65 3.27
CA PRO A 176 22.24 1.00 2.34
C PRO A 176 21.78 1.81 1.13
N GLY A 177 20.66 1.42 0.52
CA GLY A 177 20.13 2.07 -0.67
C GLY A 177 19.68 3.52 -0.44
N ASN A 178 19.38 3.88 0.81
CA ASN A 178 18.94 5.22 1.19
C ASN A 178 20.10 6.16 1.58
N SER A 179 21.33 5.67 1.71
CA SER A 179 22.49 6.44 2.19
C SER A 179 22.82 7.70 1.36
N GLY A 180 22.44 7.72 0.08
CA GLY A 180 22.62 8.86 -0.82
C GLY A 180 21.47 9.88 -0.85
N VAL A 181 20.38 9.64 -0.10
CA VAL A 181 19.19 10.49 -0.14
C VAL A 181 19.45 11.84 0.54
N ASN A 182 19.14 12.93 -0.16
CA ASN A 182 19.10 14.26 0.45
C ASN A 182 17.87 14.40 1.36
N ARG A 183 18.03 13.99 2.62
CA ARG A 183 16.95 13.99 3.61
C ARG A 183 16.59 15.37 4.18
N ARG A 184 17.21 16.48 3.75
CA ARG A 184 16.92 17.81 4.34
C ARG A 184 15.46 18.21 4.20
N GLN A 185 14.86 17.97 3.05
CA GLN A 185 13.44 18.29 2.83
C GLN A 185 12.53 17.24 3.50
N ILE A 186 12.92 15.96 3.46
CA ILE A 186 12.20 14.86 4.12
C ILE A 186 12.10 15.11 5.63
N ASP A 187 13.23 15.34 6.30
CA ASP A 187 13.31 15.49 7.75
C ASP A 187 12.47 16.66 8.27
N ARG A 188 12.24 17.71 7.47
CA ARG A 188 11.43 18.88 7.88
C ARG A 188 9.98 18.52 8.20
N THR A 189 9.42 17.55 7.51
CA THR A 189 8.04 17.10 7.72
C THR A 189 7.99 15.72 8.37
N PHE A 190 8.85 14.79 7.96
CA PHE A 190 8.82 13.41 8.45
C PHE A 190 9.08 13.32 9.95
N LYS A 191 10.13 13.98 10.45
CA LYS A 191 10.50 13.96 11.89
C LYS A 191 9.46 14.63 12.80
N LYS A 192 8.47 15.31 12.23
CA LYS A 192 7.44 16.04 12.98
C LYS A 192 6.05 15.44 12.82
N TYR A 193 5.75 14.89 11.64
CA TYR A 193 4.40 14.51 11.25
C TYR A 193 4.30 13.17 10.53
N GLY A 194 5.41 12.45 10.30
CA GLY A 194 5.38 11.15 9.64
C GLY A 194 4.99 11.15 8.15
N TYR A 195 4.83 12.32 7.51
CA TYR A 195 4.63 12.46 6.07
C TYR A 195 5.76 13.24 5.41
N TYR A 196 6.01 13.00 4.12
CA TYR A 196 7.07 13.67 3.38
C TYR A 196 6.92 13.54 1.86
N ARG A 197 7.71 14.33 1.16
CA ARG A 197 7.95 14.23 -0.27
C ARG A 197 9.40 13.83 -0.52
N TYR A 198 9.59 12.90 -1.45
CA TYR A 198 10.88 12.53 -2.00
C TYR A 198 10.92 12.83 -3.49
N ASP A 199 11.91 13.60 -3.92
CA ASP A 199 12.15 13.90 -5.32
C ASP A 199 13.15 12.90 -5.87
N ILE A 200 12.67 11.94 -6.68
CA ILE A 200 13.55 10.99 -7.40
C ILE A 200 14.46 11.78 -8.33
N HIS A 201 13.90 12.80 -8.96
CA HIS A 201 14.58 13.75 -9.81
C HIS A 201 14.52 15.14 -9.14
N PRO A 202 15.66 15.74 -8.78
CA PRO A 202 15.69 17.03 -8.09
C PRO A 202 15.00 18.16 -8.87
N THR A 203 15.17 18.19 -10.18
CA THR A 203 14.58 19.18 -11.10
C THR A 203 13.96 18.47 -12.30
N CYS A 204 13.05 19.15 -12.98
CA CYS A 204 12.47 18.64 -14.22
C CYS A 204 13.34 18.90 -15.46
N ASP A 205 14.22 19.91 -15.44
CA ASP A 205 15.16 20.27 -16.53
C ASP A 205 14.51 20.35 -17.93
N GLY A 206 13.21 20.70 -17.99
CA GLY A 206 12.42 20.77 -19.23
C GLY A 206 11.82 19.44 -19.69
N GLU A 207 12.02 18.36 -18.94
CA GLU A 207 11.44 17.04 -19.12
C GLU A 207 10.44 16.70 -18.00
N THR A 208 9.81 15.54 -18.10
CA THR A 208 8.98 15.04 -16.99
C THR A 208 9.86 14.46 -15.90
N CYS A 209 9.62 14.90 -14.68
CA CYS A 209 10.29 14.40 -13.49
C CYS A 209 9.29 13.78 -12.50
N LEU A 210 9.78 12.91 -11.63
CA LEU A 210 8.94 12.14 -10.71
C LEU A 210 9.27 12.45 -9.25
N SER A 211 8.21 12.62 -8.46
CA SER A 211 8.25 12.74 -7.01
C SER A 211 7.33 11.70 -6.37
N ILE A 212 7.67 11.29 -5.16
CA ILE A 212 6.86 10.39 -4.34
C ILE A 212 6.38 11.16 -3.12
N ILE A 213 5.09 11.08 -2.82
CA ILE A 213 4.50 11.62 -1.59
C ILE A 213 4.09 10.44 -0.71
N SER A 214 4.71 10.35 0.48
CA SER A 214 4.26 9.49 1.57
C SER A 214 3.28 10.28 2.43
N PHE A 215 2.01 9.91 2.35
CA PHE A 215 0.92 10.56 3.06
C PHE A 215 0.57 9.77 4.32
N ASN A 216 0.73 10.40 5.49
CA ASN A 216 0.36 9.82 6.78
C ASN A 216 -1.16 9.90 6.97
N SER A 217 -1.87 8.85 6.59
CA SER A 217 -3.34 8.82 6.60
C SER A 217 -3.96 8.55 7.98
N LEU A 218 -3.16 8.35 9.03
CA LEU A 218 -3.69 8.20 10.39
C LEU A 218 -4.42 9.47 10.84
N TYR A 219 -3.95 10.65 10.41
CA TYR A 219 -4.60 11.93 10.70
C TYR A 219 -5.99 12.07 10.05
N ASN A 220 -6.35 11.20 9.12
CA ASN A 220 -7.66 11.18 8.49
C ASN A 220 -8.58 10.10 9.09
N SER A 221 -8.05 9.20 9.92
CA SER A 221 -8.77 8.05 10.45
C SER A 221 -9.91 8.45 11.38
N LEU A 222 -11.07 7.79 11.29
CA LEU A 222 -12.20 7.92 12.22
C LEU A 222 -11.85 7.43 13.64
N ASN A 223 -10.85 6.57 13.76
CA ASN A 223 -10.35 6.04 15.02
C ASN A 223 -9.35 6.96 15.72
N ARG A 224 -8.97 8.08 15.08
CA ARG A 224 -8.09 9.08 15.66
C ARG A 224 -8.81 9.90 16.75
N PRO A 225 -8.10 10.48 17.72
CA PRO A 225 -8.73 11.37 18.70
C PRO A 225 -9.07 12.73 18.06
N ARG A 226 -10.38 13.04 17.96
CA ARG A 226 -10.91 14.18 17.18
C ARG A 226 -10.43 15.55 17.66
N ASP A 227 -10.39 15.78 18.96
CA ASP A 227 -10.19 17.12 19.55
C ASP A 227 -8.76 17.70 19.39
N SER A 228 -7.84 16.99 18.74
CA SER A 228 -6.41 17.34 18.78
C SER A 228 -5.60 17.03 17.50
N GLU A 229 -6.23 16.42 16.49
CA GLU A 229 -5.55 16.04 15.24
C GLU A 229 -6.18 16.67 13.99
N GLU A 230 -7.32 17.36 14.13
CA GLU A 230 -7.98 18.04 13.01
C GLU A 230 -7.08 19.10 12.38
N ASP A 231 -6.41 19.93 13.17
CA ASP A 231 -5.47 20.95 12.67
C ASP A 231 -4.32 20.32 11.89
N ILE A 232 -3.81 19.16 12.31
CA ILE A 232 -2.72 18.46 11.62
C ILE A 232 -3.21 17.84 10.32
N ALA A 233 -4.41 17.23 10.32
CA ALA A 233 -5.03 16.69 9.12
C ALA A 233 -5.26 17.79 8.07
N GLN A 234 -5.76 18.95 8.48
CA GLN A 234 -5.95 20.10 7.59
C GLN A 234 -4.62 20.64 7.08
N ALA A 235 -3.62 20.80 7.94
CA ALA A 235 -2.29 21.25 7.55
C ALA A 235 -1.59 20.27 6.59
N GLN A 236 -1.78 18.96 6.75
CA GLN A 236 -1.26 17.97 5.82
C GLN A 236 -1.95 18.03 4.44
N LEU A 237 -3.27 18.24 4.42
CA LEU A 237 -4.01 18.43 3.16
C LEU A 237 -3.58 19.71 2.45
N GLU A 238 -3.35 20.81 3.18
CA GLU A 238 -2.77 22.04 2.64
C GLU A 238 -1.34 21.82 2.13
N TRP A 239 -0.51 21.09 2.88
CA TRP A 239 0.83 20.70 2.43
C TRP A 239 0.77 19.87 1.14
N LEU A 240 -0.18 18.94 1.01
CA LEU A 240 -0.38 18.16 -0.22
C LEU A 240 -0.77 19.08 -1.38
N TYR A 241 -1.74 19.97 -1.16
CA TYR A 241 -2.16 20.97 -2.15
C TYR A 241 -0.97 21.80 -2.62
N ASP A 242 -0.20 22.39 -1.70
CA ASP A 242 0.95 23.23 -2.02
C ASP A 242 2.02 22.47 -2.82
N ASN A 243 2.28 21.20 -2.46
CA ASN A 243 3.23 20.37 -3.19
C ASN A 243 2.80 20.11 -4.63
N LEU A 244 1.52 19.96 -4.89
CA LEU A 244 0.98 19.72 -6.23
C LEU A 244 0.83 21.02 -7.03
N GLU A 245 0.32 22.08 -6.42
CA GLU A 245 0.08 23.39 -7.04
C GLU A 245 1.41 24.02 -7.47
N THR A 246 2.36 24.12 -6.53
CA THR A 246 3.64 24.81 -6.75
C THR A 246 4.69 23.96 -7.48
N ALA A 247 4.38 22.70 -7.81
CA ALA A 247 5.27 21.83 -8.55
C ALA A 247 5.61 22.41 -9.93
N GLU A 248 6.89 22.34 -10.30
CA GLU A 248 7.39 22.62 -11.65
C GLU A 248 6.52 21.97 -12.74
N GLU A 249 6.39 22.66 -13.87
CA GLU A 249 5.74 22.09 -15.05
C GLU A 249 6.45 20.79 -15.45
N GLY A 250 5.66 19.77 -15.79
CA GLY A 250 6.17 18.43 -16.10
C GLY A 250 6.38 17.52 -14.88
N ARG A 251 6.34 18.02 -13.63
CA ARG A 251 6.49 17.16 -12.45
C ARG A 251 5.25 16.29 -12.23
N LYS A 252 5.49 14.99 -12.07
CA LYS A 252 4.47 13.98 -11.76
C LYS A 252 4.66 13.40 -10.36
N PHE A 253 3.59 12.86 -9.79
CA PHE A 253 3.56 12.35 -8.43
C PHE A 253 3.00 10.93 -8.35
N ILE A 254 3.69 10.07 -7.60
CA ILE A 254 3.07 8.88 -7.00
C ILE A 254 2.73 9.26 -5.55
N VAL A 255 1.46 9.14 -5.19
CA VAL A 255 0.99 9.38 -3.82
C VAL A 255 0.67 8.03 -3.19
N PHE A 256 1.28 7.71 -2.07
CA PHE A 256 0.99 6.47 -1.35
C PHE A 256 0.72 6.73 0.12
N MET A 257 -0.16 5.91 0.69
CA MET A 257 -0.62 5.99 2.07
C MET A 257 -0.93 4.59 2.59
N HIS A 258 -1.11 4.46 3.91
CA HIS A 258 -1.55 3.20 4.50
C HIS A 258 -3.07 3.04 4.40
N ILE A 259 -3.82 3.71 5.28
CA ILE A 259 -5.28 3.69 5.28
C ILE A 259 -5.80 4.49 4.08
N TYR A 260 -6.52 3.86 3.15
CA TYR A 260 -7.10 4.55 2.01
C TYR A 260 -8.51 5.10 2.27
N PRO A 261 -8.96 6.15 1.55
CA PRO A 261 -10.30 6.71 1.70
C PRO A 261 -11.40 5.91 1.00
N GLY A 262 -12.65 6.13 1.42
CA GLY A 262 -13.85 5.54 0.82
C GLY A 262 -14.33 4.24 1.47
N GLN A 263 -15.41 3.69 0.92
CA GLN A 263 -16.13 2.56 1.49
C GLN A 263 -15.33 1.25 1.37
N TYR A 264 -15.01 0.60 2.48
CA TYR A 264 -14.23 -0.63 2.46
C TYR A 264 -15.07 -1.89 2.25
N GLN A 265 -16.05 -2.15 3.13
CA GLN A 265 -16.69 -3.46 3.23
C GLN A 265 -17.81 -3.66 2.19
N VAL A 266 -18.00 -4.91 1.76
CA VAL A 266 -19.06 -5.29 0.81
C VAL A 266 -20.42 -5.46 1.52
N PHE A 267 -20.43 -5.68 2.84
CA PHE A 267 -21.64 -6.06 3.57
C PHE A 267 -22.09 -5.07 4.65
N GLN A 268 -21.17 -4.31 5.23
CA GLN A 268 -21.50 -3.22 6.16
C GLN A 268 -20.91 -1.93 5.62
N GLU A 269 -21.61 -0.82 5.84
CA GLU A 269 -21.05 0.48 5.50
C GLU A 269 -19.94 0.81 6.50
N THR A 270 -18.70 0.85 6.02
CA THR A 270 -17.50 1.01 6.84
C THR A 270 -16.51 1.89 6.11
N TYR A 271 -16.24 3.04 6.71
CA TYR A 271 -15.20 3.97 6.28
C TYR A 271 -14.11 3.97 7.33
N PHE A 272 -12.89 4.20 6.88
CA PHE A 272 -11.80 4.46 7.79
C PHE A 272 -11.54 5.95 7.96
N TRP A 273 -11.91 6.78 6.98
CA TRP A 273 -11.62 8.21 7.00
C TRP A 273 -12.82 9.05 7.41
N ASP A 274 -12.53 10.22 7.98
CA ASP A 274 -13.52 11.28 8.17
C ASP A 274 -14.00 11.83 6.83
N ASP A 275 -15.32 12.03 6.70
CA ASP A 275 -15.98 12.44 5.46
C ASP A 275 -15.42 13.78 4.94
N SER A 276 -15.20 14.76 5.82
CA SER A 276 -14.72 16.10 5.43
C SER A 276 -13.29 16.05 4.87
N THR A 277 -12.43 15.25 5.50
CA THR A 277 -11.05 15.09 5.05
C THR A 277 -10.94 14.22 3.80
N THR A 278 -11.86 13.26 3.63
CA THR A 278 -11.99 12.45 2.42
C THR A 278 -12.35 13.32 1.23
N GLU A 279 -13.35 14.19 1.38
CA GLU A 279 -13.77 15.14 0.35
C GLU A 279 -12.66 16.10 -0.04
N LYS A 280 -12.00 16.73 0.94
CA LYS A 280 -10.89 17.65 0.68
C LYS A 280 -9.73 16.95 -0.02
N PHE A 281 -9.37 15.73 0.39
CA PHE A 281 -8.32 14.94 -0.26
C PHE A 281 -8.68 14.63 -1.73
N ILE A 282 -9.86 14.09 -1.99
CA ILE A 282 -10.31 13.77 -3.36
C ILE A 282 -10.31 15.02 -4.23
N ASN A 283 -10.84 16.14 -3.73
CA ASN A 283 -10.88 17.40 -4.47
C ASN A 283 -9.48 17.92 -4.84
N ILE A 284 -8.52 17.83 -3.91
CA ILE A 284 -7.12 18.21 -4.19
C ILE A 284 -6.53 17.32 -5.29
N MET A 285 -6.74 16.01 -5.19
CA MET A 285 -6.21 15.03 -6.16
C MET A 285 -6.84 15.22 -7.55
N GLU A 286 -8.16 15.44 -7.63
CA GLU A 286 -8.87 15.67 -8.89
C GLU A 286 -8.52 17.01 -9.53
N MET A 287 -8.28 18.05 -8.73
CA MET A 287 -7.84 19.37 -9.22
C MET A 287 -6.46 19.28 -9.90
N HIS A 288 -5.61 18.38 -9.42
CA HIS A 288 -4.26 18.16 -9.92
C HIS A 288 -4.09 16.83 -10.66
N SER A 289 -5.17 16.24 -11.18
CA SER A 289 -5.17 14.89 -11.75
C SER A 289 -4.10 14.69 -12.83
N GLU A 290 -3.82 15.73 -13.61
CA GLU A 290 -2.77 15.71 -14.63
C GLU A 290 -1.36 15.53 -14.04
N LYS A 291 -1.11 15.96 -12.80
CA LYS A 291 0.17 15.76 -12.10
C LYS A 291 0.23 14.43 -11.35
N ILE A 292 -0.90 13.73 -11.13
CA ILE A 292 -0.94 12.46 -10.41
C ILE A 292 -0.72 11.29 -11.38
N MET A 293 0.37 10.57 -11.20
CA MET A 293 0.70 9.38 -11.99
C MET A 293 -0.01 8.13 -11.44
N MET A 294 -0.02 7.96 -10.12
CA MET A 294 -0.66 6.83 -9.45
C MET A 294 -0.94 7.15 -7.99
N THR A 295 -2.06 6.65 -7.47
CA THR A 295 -2.35 6.64 -6.04
C THR A 295 -2.32 5.20 -5.53
N LEU A 296 -1.66 4.97 -4.40
CA LEU A 296 -1.53 3.67 -3.75
C LEU A 296 -2.08 3.74 -2.33
N GLY A 297 -2.81 2.71 -1.92
CA GLY A 297 -3.34 2.55 -0.56
C GLY A 297 -3.24 1.10 -0.09
N ALA A 298 -3.52 0.83 1.19
CA ALA A 298 -3.42 -0.50 1.78
C ALA A 298 -4.39 -0.72 2.95
N HIS A 299 -3.94 -1.25 4.10
CA HIS A 299 -4.69 -1.41 5.36
C HIS A 299 -5.74 -2.52 5.39
N THR A 300 -6.36 -2.84 4.25
CA THR A 300 -7.44 -3.83 4.21
C THR A 300 -6.97 -5.24 3.88
N HIS A 301 -5.66 -5.39 3.64
CA HIS A 301 -4.98 -6.62 3.27
C HIS A 301 -5.32 -7.17 1.88
N TYR A 302 -6.27 -6.56 1.18
CA TYR A 302 -6.78 -7.01 -0.10
C TYR A 302 -6.42 -6.02 -1.21
N SER A 303 -6.24 -6.52 -2.42
CA SER A 303 -6.01 -5.64 -3.56
C SER A 303 -7.31 -5.10 -4.15
N ASP A 304 -7.34 -3.84 -4.56
CA ASP A 304 -8.56 -3.21 -5.07
C ASP A 304 -8.28 -2.15 -6.12
N LEU A 305 -9.15 -2.03 -7.11
CA LEU A 305 -9.16 -0.92 -8.06
C LEU A 305 -10.26 0.06 -7.67
N ARG A 306 -9.90 1.33 -7.54
CA ARG A 306 -10.85 2.37 -7.20
C ARG A 306 -10.70 3.57 -8.11
N VAL A 307 -11.84 4.20 -8.40
CA VAL A 307 -11.93 5.50 -9.05
C VAL A 307 -12.91 6.37 -8.28
N ASN A 308 -12.79 7.68 -8.42
CA ASN A 308 -13.85 8.60 -8.03
C ASN A 308 -14.52 9.17 -9.28
N ILE A 309 -15.81 8.91 -9.41
CA ILE A 309 -16.69 9.44 -10.45
C ILE A 309 -17.78 10.24 -9.74
N PRO A 310 -17.84 11.56 -9.91
CA PRO A 310 -18.95 12.34 -9.37
C PRO A 310 -20.29 11.82 -9.89
N TYR A 311 -21.22 11.52 -8.98
CA TYR A 311 -22.52 10.99 -9.39
C TYR A 311 -23.35 12.09 -10.06
N LYS A 312 -23.87 11.81 -11.27
CA LYS A 312 -24.77 12.70 -12.00
C LYS A 312 -26.16 12.08 -12.10
N GLU A 313 -27.11 12.69 -11.40
CA GLU A 313 -28.51 12.28 -11.48
C GLU A 313 -29.05 12.53 -12.91
N ASN A 314 -29.76 11.54 -13.46
CA ASN A 314 -30.41 11.62 -14.78
C ASN A 314 -29.45 11.82 -15.97
N SER A 315 -28.23 11.30 -15.90
CA SER A 315 -27.31 11.25 -17.04
C SER A 315 -26.87 9.83 -17.33
N ASP A 316 -27.05 9.40 -18.58
CA ASP A 316 -26.53 8.11 -19.06
C ASP A 316 -25.00 8.15 -19.29
N GLU A 317 -24.41 9.35 -19.36
CA GLU A 317 -22.98 9.55 -19.56
C GLU A 317 -22.28 9.94 -18.26
N GLU A 318 -21.45 9.02 -17.77
CA GLU A 318 -20.58 9.31 -16.63
C GLU A 318 -19.37 10.15 -17.03
N PRO A 319 -18.95 11.09 -16.17
CA PRO A 319 -17.71 11.80 -16.40
C PRO A 319 -16.51 10.83 -16.38
N VAL A 320 -15.45 11.21 -17.10
CA VAL A 320 -14.14 10.56 -16.98
C VAL A 320 -13.62 10.79 -15.57
N ALA A 321 -13.22 9.71 -14.89
CA ALA A 321 -12.64 9.76 -13.56
C ALA A 321 -11.37 10.63 -13.56
N LYS A 322 -11.20 11.43 -12.51
CA LYS A 322 -10.01 12.27 -12.28
C LYS A 322 -9.18 11.79 -11.09
N PHE A 323 -9.62 10.71 -10.44
CA PHE A 323 -8.92 10.04 -9.38
C PHE A 323 -9.01 8.55 -9.62
N SER A 324 -7.88 7.86 -9.45
CA SER A 324 -7.82 6.41 -9.38
C SER A 324 -6.77 5.98 -8.38
N MET A 325 -6.99 4.80 -7.80
CA MET A 325 -6.13 4.23 -6.78
C MET A 325 -6.09 2.71 -6.89
N LEU A 326 -4.93 2.15 -6.58
CA LEU A 326 -4.75 0.73 -6.32
C LEU A 326 -4.59 0.52 -4.82
N ALA A 327 -5.44 -0.30 -4.21
CA ALA A 327 -5.11 -0.91 -2.93
C ALA A 327 -4.17 -2.09 -3.18
N THR A 328 -3.03 -2.14 -2.50
CA THR A 328 -2.04 -3.23 -2.61
C THR A 328 -2.37 -4.35 -1.62
N PRO A 329 -2.11 -5.63 -1.96
CA PRO A 329 -2.32 -6.73 -1.01
C PRO A 329 -1.31 -6.70 0.15
N SER A 330 -1.63 -7.42 1.22
CA SER A 330 -0.74 -7.62 2.37
C SER A 330 0.20 -8.80 2.21
N PHE A 331 1.32 -8.76 2.92
CA PHE A 331 2.12 -9.95 3.25
C PHE A 331 1.42 -10.81 4.30
N SER A 332 0.79 -10.19 5.30
CA SER A 332 0.12 -10.90 6.39
C SER A 332 -1.05 -11.77 5.93
N LEU A 333 -1.28 -12.87 6.67
CA LEU A 333 -2.44 -13.74 6.47
C LEU A 333 -3.52 -13.54 7.54
N SER A 334 -3.39 -12.52 8.39
CA SER A 334 -4.32 -12.31 9.51
C SER A 334 -5.77 -12.10 9.04
N ASN A 335 -5.96 -11.58 7.83
CA ASN A 335 -7.25 -11.42 7.18
C ASN A 335 -7.63 -12.58 6.23
N TYR A 336 -6.98 -13.74 6.37
CA TYR A 336 -7.28 -14.96 5.60
C TYR A 336 -7.09 -14.80 4.07
N ASN A 337 -6.31 -13.80 3.64
CA ASN A 337 -5.81 -13.66 2.28
C ASN A 337 -4.52 -14.47 2.08
N ASN A 338 -4.19 -14.75 0.82
CA ASN A 338 -2.84 -15.17 0.47
C ASN A 338 -1.88 -13.96 0.55
N PRO A 339 -0.63 -14.13 1.03
CA PRO A 339 0.40 -13.10 1.02
C PRO A 339 0.68 -12.61 -0.40
N GLY A 340 0.86 -11.31 -0.59
CA GLY A 340 1.22 -10.77 -1.90
C GLY A 340 1.88 -9.40 -1.88
N PHE A 341 2.46 -9.02 -3.02
CA PHE A 341 3.01 -7.69 -3.28
C PHE A 341 2.67 -7.19 -4.67
N THR A 342 2.87 -5.89 -4.89
CA THR A 342 2.66 -5.21 -6.16
C THR A 342 4.00 -4.84 -6.80
N ARG A 343 4.07 -4.89 -8.13
CA ARG A 343 5.22 -4.42 -8.92
C ARG A 343 4.74 -3.74 -10.20
N PHE A 344 5.45 -2.70 -10.63
CA PHE A 344 5.17 -1.99 -11.87
C PHE A 344 6.40 -1.22 -12.37
N VAL A 345 6.32 -0.74 -13.60
CA VAL A 345 7.37 0.05 -14.24
C VAL A 345 6.84 1.42 -14.61
N VAL A 346 7.55 2.48 -14.24
CA VAL A 346 7.32 3.81 -14.83
C VAL A 346 8.18 3.92 -16.08
N ARG A 347 7.50 4.01 -17.23
CA ARG A 347 8.11 4.14 -18.57
C ARG A 347 7.37 5.22 -19.34
N ASN A 348 8.11 6.11 -20.00
CA ASN A 348 7.54 7.20 -20.79
C ASN A 348 6.46 7.99 -20.01
N ASN A 349 6.74 8.30 -18.74
CA ASN A 349 5.86 9.06 -17.85
C ASN A 349 4.49 8.41 -17.58
N THR A 350 4.42 7.09 -17.67
CA THR A 350 3.22 6.31 -17.40
C THR A 350 3.57 5.07 -16.61
N VAL A 351 2.68 4.61 -15.74
CA VAL A 351 2.82 3.32 -15.07
C VAL A 351 2.34 2.22 -16.02
N GLN A 352 3.17 1.21 -16.19
CA GLN A 352 3.00 0.06 -17.08
C GLN A 352 3.39 -1.23 -16.34
N ASP A 353 3.10 -2.37 -16.96
CA ASP A 353 3.51 -3.69 -16.47
C ASP A 353 3.10 -3.97 -15.00
N LEU A 354 1.93 -3.43 -14.60
CA LEU A 354 1.38 -3.60 -13.25
C LEU A 354 0.99 -5.05 -12.99
N LYS A 355 1.61 -5.63 -11.96
CA LYS A 355 1.42 -7.04 -11.59
C LYS A 355 1.34 -7.17 -10.09
N LEU A 356 0.49 -8.09 -9.63
CA LEU A 356 0.41 -8.51 -8.24
C LEU A 356 0.84 -9.97 -8.16
N THR A 357 1.78 -10.28 -7.28
CA THR A 357 2.27 -11.64 -7.06
C THR A 357 1.82 -12.12 -5.68
N PHE A 358 1.27 -13.32 -5.63
CA PHE A 358 0.74 -13.94 -4.41
C PHE A 358 1.37 -15.29 -4.14
N MET A 359 1.72 -15.58 -2.89
CA MET A 359 2.07 -16.93 -2.47
C MET A 359 0.79 -17.74 -2.24
N ASN A 360 0.73 -18.95 -2.78
CA ASN A 360 -0.38 -19.86 -2.52
C ASN A 360 -0.22 -20.51 -1.14
N ALA A 361 -0.97 -20.01 -0.16
CA ALA A 361 -0.94 -20.50 1.22
C ALA A 361 -1.98 -21.60 1.53
N HIS A 362 -2.66 -22.17 0.51
CA HIS A 362 -3.58 -23.30 0.74
C HIS A 362 -2.86 -24.54 1.32
N HIS A 363 -1.59 -24.71 0.97
CA HIS A 363 -0.69 -25.64 1.64
C HIS A 363 0.60 -24.90 1.92
N PHE A 364 0.79 -24.47 3.17
CA PHE A 364 2.01 -23.79 3.57
C PHE A 364 3.22 -24.65 3.20
N PRO A 365 4.22 -24.08 2.52
CA PRO A 365 5.43 -24.81 2.23
C PRO A 365 6.09 -25.21 3.56
N GLN A 366 6.72 -26.37 3.60
CA GLN A 366 7.63 -26.74 4.68
C GLN A 366 9.06 -26.28 4.39
N GLU A 367 9.35 -25.97 3.12
CA GLU A 367 10.66 -25.57 2.60
C GLU A 367 10.46 -24.50 1.52
N PRO A 368 11.32 -23.47 1.42
CA PRO A 368 11.17 -22.37 0.46
C PRO A 368 10.94 -22.83 -0.99
N LYS A 369 11.69 -23.85 -1.44
CA LYS A 369 11.60 -24.41 -2.80
C LYS A 369 10.23 -24.99 -3.18
N ASN A 370 9.40 -25.29 -2.18
CA ASN A 370 8.05 -25.85 -2.40
C ASN A 370 6.99 -24.75 -2.47
N ALA A 371 7.34 -23.50 -2.19
CA ALA A 371 6.44 -22.37 -2.30
C ALA A 371 5.96 -22.20 -3.74
N ARG A 372 4.67 -21.93 -3.90
CA ARG A 372 4.05 -21.69 -5.21
C ARG A 372 3.55 -20.26 -5.25
N PHE A 373 3.79 -19.60 -6.36
CA PHE A 373 3.38 -18.22 -6.57
C PHE A 373 2.47 -18.11 -7.78
N ASN A 374 1.52 -17.21 -7.66
CA ASN A 374 0.52 -16.86 -8.64
C ASN A 374 0.67 -15.38 -8.97
N GLU A 375 0.38 -14.99 -10.21
CA GLU A 375 0.43 -13.60 -10.64
C GLU A 375 -0.93 -13.18 -11.21
N LEU A 376 -1.35 -11.98 -10.86
CA LEU A 376 -2.35 -11.19 -11.58
C LEU A 376 -1.58 -10.17 -12.42
N ASP A 377 -1.66 -10.31 -13.74
CA ASP A 377 -1.07 -9.37 -14.70
C ASP A 377 -2.18 -8.46 -15.23
N TYR A 378 -2.19 -7.20 -14.81
CA TYR A 378 -3.29 -6.29 -15.13
C TYR A 378 -3.44 -6.05 -16.64
N LYS A 379 -2.34 -6.12 -17.40
CA LYS A 379 -2.38 -6.01 -18.86
C LYS A 379 -3.01 -7.25 -19.48
N LYS A 380 -2.48 -8.43 -19.13
CA LYS A 380 -2.92 -9.69 -19.73
C LYS A 380 -4.32 -10.10 -19.30
N ASP A 381 -4.63 -9.95 -18.01
CA ASP A 381 -5.83 -10.51 -17.40
C ASP A 381 -7.01 -9.53 -17.40
N LEU A 382 -6.73 -8.21 -17.39
CA LEU A 382 -7.76 -7.15 -17.34
C LEU A 382 -7.70 -6.14 -18.49
N GLY A 383 -6.69 -6.23 -19.37
CA GLY A 383 -6.53 -5.29 -20.49
C GLY A 383 -5.99 -3.91 -20.11
N LEU A 384 -5.50 -3.73 -18.88
CA LEU A 384 -4.95 -2.45 -18.40
C LEU A 384 -3.48 -2.32 -18.82
N GLU A 385 -3.23 -1.77 -20.01
CA GLU A 385 -1.86 -1.64 -20.52
C GLU A 385 -1.05 -0.53 -19.83
N THR A 386 -1.72 0.59 -19.56
CA THR A 386 -1.14 1.77 -18.90
C THR A 386 -2.10 2.27 -17.84
N TRP A 387 -1.56 2.70 -16.71
CA TRP A 387 -2.34 3.33 -15.66
C TRP A 387 -2.70 4.77 -16.05
N THR A 388 -4.00 5.01 -16.24
CA THR A 388 -4.60 6.35 -16.26
C THR A 388 -5.94 6.27 -15.52
N HIS A 389 -6.45 7.38 -15.00
CA HIS A 389 -7.74 7.39 -14.32
C HIS A 389 -8.86 6.82 -15.21
N LYS A 390 -8.84 7.20 -16.50
CA LYS A 390 -9.78 6.67 -17.51
C LYS A 390 -9.62 5.17 -17.73
N ASN A 391 -8.39 4.66 -17.91
CA ASN A 391 -8.19 3.23 -18.17
C ASN A 391 -8.62 2.37 -16.97
N VAL A 392 -8.40 2.83 -15.74
CA VAL A 392 -8.87 2.13 -14.53
C VAL A 392 -10.41 2.15 -14.47
N GLN A 393 -11.04 3.29 -14.77
CA GLN A 393 -12.50 3.38 -14.90
C GLN A 393 -13.03 2.40 -15.97
N ASP A 394 -12.39 2.33 -17.13
CA ASP A 394 -12.78 1.43 -18.22
C ASP A 394 -12.65 -0.05 -17.81
N VAL A 395 -11.63 -0.42 -17.04
CA VAL A 395 -11.52 -1.79 -16.48
C VAL A 395 -12.69 -2.10 -15.55
N ILE A 396 -13.02 -1.19 -14.63
CA ILE A 396 -14.13 -1.41 -13.70
C ILE A 396 -15.45 -1.54 -14.46
N LYS A 397 -15.77 -0.54 -15.30
CA LYS A 397 -17.08 -0.42 -15.96
C LYS A 397 -17.24 -1.28 -17.19
N ASN A 398 -16.26 -1.26 -18.09
CA ASN A 398 -16.41 -1.90 -19.40
C ASN A 398 -15.98 -3.37 -19.37
N THR A 399 -15.04 -3.73 -18.48
CA THR A 399 -14.50 -5.08 -18.36
C THR A 399 -15.14 -5.88 -17.22
N LEU A 400 -15.09 -5.39 -15.97
CA LEU A 400 -15.55 -6.17 -14.81
C LEU A 400 -17.08 -6.20 -14.69
N GLU A 401 -17.76 -5.05 -14.76
CA GLU A 401 -19.23 -4.98 -14.64
C GLU A 401 -19.96 -5.79 -15.73
N ASN A 402 -19.42 -5.80 -16.94
CA ASN A 402 -20.04 -6.46 -18.10
C ASN A 402 -19.66 -7.94 -18.25
N ASN A 403 -18.75 -8.46 -17.41
CA ASN A 403 -18.29 -9.84 -17.51
C ASN A 403 -18.28 -10.52 -16.14
N TRP A 404 -19.42 -11.12 -15.77
CA TRP A 404 -19.59 -11.81 -14.49
C TRP A 404 -18.52 -12.88 -14.22
N SER A 405 -18.12 -13.67 -15.22
CA SER A 405 -17.12 -14.72 -15.03
C SER A 405 -15.76 -14.13 -14.69
N LEU A 406 -15.36 -13.06 -15.37
CA LEU A 406 -14.12 -12.35 -15.09
C LEU A 406 -14.18 -11.62 -13.75
N PHE A 407 -15.30 -10.97 -13.43
CA PHE A 407 -15.52 -10.33 -12.13
C PHE A 407 -15.36 -11.33 -10.98
N MET A 408 -15.96 -12.52 -11.08
CA MET A 408 -15.77 -13.56 -10.06
C MET A 408 -14.30 -13.96 -9.92
N ARG A 409 -13.56 -14.11 -11.03
CA ARG A 409 -12.11 -14.39 -10.97
C ARG A 409 -11.34 -13.25 -10.30
N TYR A 410 -11.68 -12.01 -10.62
CA TYR A 410 -11.10 -10.81 -10.01
C TYR A 410 -11.32 -10.77 -8.49
N LEU A 411 -12.51 -11.14 -8.00
CA LEU A 411 -12.75 -11.27 -6.56
C LEU A 411 -11.85 -12.31 -5.88
N GLY A 412 -11.49 -13.39 -6.59
CA GLY A 412 -10.49 -14.35 -6.12
C GLY A 412 -9.09 -13.75 -6.07
N TRP A 413 -8.66 -13.09 -7.16
CA TRP A 413 -7.35 -12.45 -7.22
C TRP A 413 -7.19 -11.33 -6.19
N LYS A 414 -8.27 -10.61 -5.87
CA LYS A 414 -8.31 -9.57 -4.83
C LYS A 414 -7.78 -10.04 -3.47
N VAL A 415 -8.02 -11.31 -3.13
CA VAL A 415 -7.56 -11.95 -1.90
C VAL A 415 -6.43 -12.96 -2.13
N GLY A 416 -5.84 -12.96 -3.33
CA GLY A 416 -4.71 -13.79 -3.73
C GLY A 416 -5.03 -15.25 -4.07
N PHE A 417 -6.29 -15.62 -4.24
CA PHE A 417 -6.69 -16.98 -4.63
C PHE A 417 -6.93 -17.12 -6.13
N GLN A 418 -6.54 -18.26 -6.71
CA GLN A 418 -6.80 -18.58 -8.12
C GLN A 418 -7.82 -19.72 -8.26
N GLY A 419 -8.97 -19.42 -8.87
CA GLY A 419 -10.02 -20.39 -9.18
C GLY A 419 -11.22 -20.33 -8.23
N LEU A 420 -12.37 -20.80 -8.72
CA LEU A 420 -13.65 -20.74 -7.98
C LEU A 420 -13.62 -21.58 -6.70
N ILE A 421 -13.02 -22.78 -6.75
CA ILE A 421 -13.04 -23.73 -5.62
C ILE A 421 -12.20 -23.22 -4.43
N SER A 422 -11.03 -22.63 -4.67
CA SER A 422 -10.20 -22.03 -3.61
C SER A 422 -10.85 -20.78 -3.00
N MET A 423 -11.65 -20.06 -3.79
CA MET A 423 -12.47 -18.95 -3.33
C MET A 423 -13.55 -19.47 -2.36
N TYR A 424 -14.28 -20.53 -2.71
CA TYR A 424 -15.35 -21.06 -1.85
C TYR A 424 -14.86 -21.66 -0.51
N GLY A 425 -13.61 -22.11 -0.38
CA GLY A 425 -13.13 -22.73 0.87
C GLY A 425 -12.83 -21.75 2.01
N VAL A 426 -12.16 -20.64 1.71
CA VAL A 426 -11.70 -19.65 2.69
C VAL A 426 -12.68 -18.46 2.79
N PHE A 427 -13.28 -18.07 1.67
CA PHE A 427 -14.23 -16.95 1.58
C PHE A 427 -15.57 -17.27 2.25
N ILE A 428 -15.97 -18.54 2.34
CA ILE A 428 -17.19 -18.97 3.04
C ILE A 428 -17.05 -18.87 4.56
N HIS A 429 -15.89 -19.14 5.14
CA HIS A 429 -15.83 -19.41 6.59
C HIS A 429 -15.92 -18.14 7.48
N ARG A 430 -15.59 -16.94 6.97
CA ARG A 430 -15.75 -15.67 7.71
C ARG A 430 -16.72 -14.67 7.08
N LEU A 431 -16.90 -14.64 5.76
CA LEU A 431 -17.83 -13.70 5.12
C LEU A 431 -19.27 -14.25 5.00
N LEU A 432 -19.49 -15.58 4.95
CA LEU A 432 -20.85 -16.14 4.94
C LEU A 432 -21.46 -16.36 6.34
N GLY A 433 -20.74 -16.03 7.42
CA GLY A 433 -21.38 -15.84 8.74
C GLY A 433 -22.43 -14.72 8.71
N SER A 434 -22.33 -13.81 7.74
CA SER A 434 -23.36 -12.86 7.34
C SER A 434 -23.89 -13.28 5.95
N VAL A 435 -24.94 -14.10 5.95
CA VAL A 435 -25.65 -14.54 4.74
C VAL A 435 -26.19 -13.32 3.99
N GLY A 436 -25.47 -12.90 2.96
CA GLY A 436 -25.88 -11.92 1.98
C GLY A 436 -25.04 -12.11 0.73
N ILE A 437 -25.68 -12.52 -0.36
CA ILE A 437 -25.08 -12.65 -1.69
C ILE A 437 -24.30 -11.36 -2.00
N PHE A 438 -23.08 -11.48 -2.54
CA PHE A 438 -22.34 -10.36 -3.13
C PHE A 438 -23.30 -9.56 -4.01
N SER A 439 -23.78 -8.41 -3.53
CA SER A 439 -24.52 -7.54 -4.41
C SER A 439 -23.44 -6.84 -5.24
N SER A 440 -23.30 -7.30 -6.49
CA SER A 440 -22.56 -6.61 -7.55
C SER A 440 -22.72 -5.07 -7.44
N PRO A 441 -23.93 -4.52 -7.17
CA PRO A 441 -24.12 -3.09 -6.93
C PRO A 441 -23.24 -2.47 -5.83
N ILE A 442 -23.12 -3.07 -4.64
CA ILE A 442 -22.29 -2.47 -3.57
C ILE A 442 -20.82 -2.44 -3.95
N PHE A 443 -20.32 -3.54 -4.51
CA PHE A 443 -18.93 -3.60 -4.96
C PHE A 443 -18.62 -2.52 -6.00
N PHE A 444 -19.46 -2.42 -7.04
CA PHE A 444 -19.21 -1.48 -8.12
C PHE A 444 -19.44 -0.02 -7.69
N CYS A 445 -20.43 0.26 -6.84
CA CYS A 445 -20.57 1.59 -6.24
C CYS A 445 -19.34 1.97 -5.41
N ALA A 446 -18.84 1.07 -4.56
CA ALA A 446 -17.65 1.33 -3.74
C ALA A 446 -16.36 1.48 -4.58
N SER A 447 -16.30 0.81 -5.73
CA SER A 447 -15.17 0.90 -6.66
C SER A 447 -15.20 2.18 -7.50
N ARG A 448 -16.39 2.78 -7.72
CA ARG A 448 -16.59 3.97 -8.58
C ARG A 448 -16.75 5.28 -7.82
N HIS A 449 -17.14 5.22 -6.56
CA HIS A 449 -17.43 6.39 -5.75
C HIS A 449 -16.69 6.28 -4.43
N VAL A 450 -15.53 6.96 -4.35
CA VAL A 450 -14.77 7.06 -3.11
C VAL A 450 -15.48 8.03 -2.16
N ASN A 451 -16.10 9.08 -2.71
CA ASN A 451 -16.99 9.95 -1.95
C ASN A 451 -18.26 9.19 -1.48
N LYS A 452 -18.58 9.37 -0.20
CA LYS A 452 -19.71 8.71 0.47
C LYS A 452 -21.08 9.11 -0.06
N VAL A 453 -21.29 10.40 -0.36
CA VAL A 453 -22.55 10.91 -0.90
C VAL A 453 -22.83 10.28 -2.27
N ASP A 454 -21.81 10.21 -3.13
CA ASP A 454 -21.95 9.62 -4.46
C ASP A 454 -22.10 8.09 -4.39
N PHE A 455 -21.43 7.43 -3.44
CA PHE A 455 -21.65 6.02 -3.14
C PHE A 455 -23.10 5.72 -2.74
N HIS A 456 -23.71 6.55 -1.87
CA HIS A 456 -25.12 6.40 -1.48
C HIS A 456 -26.08 6.61 -2.64
N LYS A 457 -25.87 7.66 -3.44
CA LYS A 457 -26.68 7.90 -4.65
C LYS A 457 -26.59 6.73 -5.63
N CYS A 458 -25.41 6.14 -5.81
CA CYS A 458 -25.22 4.93 -6.62
C CYS A 458 -26.05 3.74 -6.11
N LEU A 459 -26.20 3.60 -4.79
CA LEU A 459 -27.05 2.59 -4.18
C LEU A 459 -28.56 2.94 -4.18
N GLY A 460 -28.94 4.13 -4.64
CA GLY A 460 -30.31 4.64 -4.55
C GLY A 460 -30.76 4.93 -3.11
N LYS A 461 -29.82 5.30 -2.23
CA LYS A 461 -30.06 5.63 -0.82
C LYS A 461 -30.09 7.14 -0.56
#